data_AF-A0AAW9PZ37-F1
#
_entry.id   AF-A0AAW9PZ37-F1
#
_cell.length_a   1.000
_cell.length_b   1.000
_cell.length_c   1.000
_cell.angle_alpha   90.00
_cell.angle_beta   90.00
_cell.angle_gamma   90.00
#
_symmetry.space_group_name_H-M   'P 1'
#
loop_
_entity.id
_entity.type
_entity.pdbx_description
1 polymer ?
#
loop_
_entity_poly.entity_id
_entity_poly.type
_entity_poly.pdbx_seq_one_letter_code
_entity_poly.pdbx_strand_id
1 'polypeptide(L)'
;MQEAGDRIESAKAGIIAAIAVSLAAAIAKIASHFWLGMGIYASENLLPFLGSLAIAAVSGFLFGVTYRYAVRDETNPHLKTGTLLAFALVRGLGQVEMLLNSQDLTQSLTQIVGMAALVLGESMFWFTIAQACLEFCFSKDLLQPVASDRR
;
A
#
# COMPACT_ATOMS: atom_id res chain seq x y z
N MET A 1 -24.98 9.10 -18.04
CA MET A 1 -25.00 7.77 -17.38
C MET A 1 -23.62 7.09 -17.35
N GLN A 2 -22.69 7.37 -18.28
CA GLN A 2 -21.31 6.84 -18.26
C GLN A 2 -20.49 7.23 -17.01
N GLU A 3 -20.60 8.46 -16.51
CA GLU A 3 -19.84 8.92 -15.33
C GLU A 3 -20.15 8.13 -14.05
N ALA A 4 -21.38 7.65 -13.88
CA ALA A 4 -21.76 6.87 -12.70
C ALA A 4 -21.13 5.46 -12.73
N GLY A 5 -21.04 4.83 -13.92
CA GLY A 5 -20.40 3.53 -14.11
C GLY A 5 -18.90 3.57 -13.82
N ASP A 6 -18.21 4.59 -14.34
CA ASP A 6 -16.77 4.78 -14.11
C ASP A 6 -16.43 4.95 -12.63
N ARG A 7 -17.28 5.65 -11.86
CA ARG A 7 -17.08 5.86 -10.42
C ARG A 7 -17.21 4.55 -9.64
N ILE A 8 -18.14 3.67 -10.02
CA ILE A 8 -18.36 2.38 -9.36
C ILE A 8 -17.17 1.45 -9.60
N GLU A 9 -16.63 1.41 -10.81
CA GLU A 9 -15.47 0.57 -11.12
C GLU A 9 -14.19 1.07 -10.44
N SER A 10 -14.02 2.38 -10.26
CA SER A 10 -12.91 2.94 -9.48
C SER A 10 -13.06 2.60 -8.00
N ALA A 11 -14.28 2.67 -7.45
CA ALA A 11 -14.54 2.24 -6.09
C ALA A 11 -14.22 0.74 -5.90
N LYS A 12 -14.56 -0.11 -6.88
CA LYS A 12 -14.24 -1.54 -6.84
C LYS A 12 -12.73 -1.78 -6.85
N ALA A 13 -11.98 -1.11 -7.73
CA ALA A 13 -10.51 -1.17 -7.75
C ALA A 13 -9.91 -0.72 -6.40
N GLY A 14 -10.43 0.38 -5.84
CA GLY A 14 -10.05 0.84 -4.51
C GLY A 14 -10.32 -0.21 -3.42
N ILE A 15 -11.49 -0.83 -3.40
CA ILE A 15 -11.84 -1.85 -2.40
C ILE A 15 -10.92 -3.08 -2.51
N ILE A 16 -10.63 -3.56 -3.71
CA ILE A 16 -9.72 -4.69 -3.93
C ILE A 16 -8.33 -4.38 -3.37
N ALA A 17 -7.79 -3.20 -3.71
CA ALA A 17 -6.50 -2.76 -3.22
C ALA A 17 -6.49 -2.54 -1.69
N ALA A 18 -7.58 -1.97 -1.13
CA ALA A 18 -7.72 -1.79 0.32
C ALA A 18 -7.67 -3.13 1.06
N ILE A 19 -8.40 -4.15 0.57
CA ILE A 19 -8.40 -5.50 1.16
C ILE A 19 -7.01 -6.11 1.03
N ALA A 20 -6.37 -6.03 -0.14
CA ALA A 20 -5.04 -6.58 -0.37
C ALA A 20 -3.98 -5.98 0.56
N VAL A 21 -3.93 -4.64 0.67
CA VAL A 21 -2.99 -3.94 1.56
C VAL A 21 -3.30 -4.24 3.02
N SER A 22 -4.56 -4.27 3.42
CA SER A 22 -4.94 -4.57 4.81
C SER A 22 -4.56 -6.00 5.20
N LEU A 23 -4.77 -6.96 4.31
CA LEU A 23 -4.38 -8.35 4.55
C LEU A 23 -2.85 -8.49 4.63
N ALA A 24 -2.12 -7.86 3.71
CA ALA A 24 -0.66 -7.83 3.74
C ALA A 24 -0.14 -7.21 5.06
N ALA A 25 -0.75 -6.10 5.50
CA ALA A 25 -0.42 -5.43 6.76
C ALA A 25 -0.70 -6.31 7.98
N ALA A 26 -1.85 -6.99 8.01
CA ALA A 26 -2.20 -7.89 9.10
C ALA A 26 -1.21 -9.07 9.18
N ILE A 27 -0.88 -9.69 8.04
CA ILE A 27 0.08 -10.79 7.97
C ILE A 27 1.47 -10.31 8.42
N ALA A 28 1.94 -9.16 7.94
CA ALA A 28 3.24 -8.62 8.32
C ALA A 28 3.34 -8.35 9.83
N LYS A 29 2.28 -7.82 10.45
CA LYS A 29 2.21 -7.63 11.91
C LYS A 29 2.23 -8.94 12.69
N ILE A 30 1.44 -9.93 12.27
CA ILE A 30 1.40 -11.26 12.91
C ILE A 30 2.77 -11.94 12.77
N ALA A 31 3.36 -11.89 11.57
CA ALA A 31 4.69 -12.44 11.30
C ALA A 31 5.76 -11.76 12.14
N SER A 32 5.78 -10.42 12.23
CA SER A 32 6.70 -9.68 13.08
C SER A 32 6.60 -10.10 14.55
N HIS A 33 5.38 -10.30 15.05
CA HIS A 33 5.15 -10.71 16.42
C HIS A 33 5.67 -12.12 16.71
N PHE A 34 5.47 -13.07 15.78
CA PHE A 34 5.85 -14.47 15.98
C PHE A 34 7.32 -14.77 15.66
N TRP A 35 7.88 -14.18 14.60
CA TRP A 35 9.22 -14.53 14.10
C TRP A 35 10.36 -13.70 14.69
N LEU A 36 10.16 -12.40 14.86
CA LEU A 36 11.26 -11.48 15.14
C LEU A 36 11.41 -11.17 16.63
N GLY A 37 10.43 -11.53 17.47
CA GLY A 37 10.36 -11.06 18.88
C GLY A 37 10.32 -9.53 19.00
N MET A 38 10.26 -8.83 17.86
CA MET A 38 10.29 -7.40 17.73
C MET A 38 8.84 -6.93 17.81
N GLY A 39 8.39 -6.66 19.03
CA GLY A 39 7.11 -6.01 19.31
C GLY A 39 7.01 -4.56 18.82
N ILE A 40 7.85 -4.14 17.86
CA ILE A 40 7.92 -2.77 17.34
C ILE A 40 6.57 -2.34 16.72
N TYR A 41 5.75 -3.30 16.29
CA TYR A 41 4.41 -3.04 15.72
C TYR A 41 3.26 -3.74 16.45
N ALA A 42 3.57 -4.55 17.45
CA ALA A 42 2.59 -5.24 18.28
C ALA A 42 2.20 -4.29 19.41
N SER A 43 1.38 -3.30 19.11
CA SER A 43 0.66 -2.67 20.19
C SER A 43 -0.27 -3.72 20.79
N GLU A 44 -0.09 -4.03 22.06
CA GLU A 44 -1.01 -4.90 22.81
C GLU A 44 -2.42 -4.29 22.90
N ASN A 45 -2.53 -2.99 22.60
CA ASN A 45 -3.79 -2.26 22.58
C ASN A 45 -4.49 -2.41 21.21
N LEU A 46 -5.76 -2.82 21.27
CA LEU A 46 -6.61 -3.01 20.09
C LEU A 46 -6.76 -1.72 19.25
N LEU A 47 -6.80 -0.55 19.89
CA LEU A 47 -7.08 0.72 19.23
C LEU A 47 -5.98 1.16 18.23
N PRO A 48 -4.68 1.23 18.59
CA PRO A 48 -3.60 1.54 17.64
C PRO A 48 -3.40 0.43 16.58
N PHE A 49 -3.71 -0.83 16.90
CA PHE A 49 -3.74 -1.89 15.90
C PHE A 49 -4.80 -1.63 14.82
N LEU A 50 -6.04 -1.35 15.23
CA LEU A 50 -7.14 -0.97 14.33
C LEU A 50 -6.83 0.32 13.56
N GLY A 51 -6.27 1.34 14.22
CA GLY A 51 -5.91 2.61 13.59
C GLY A 51 -4.89 2.43 12.47
N SER A 52 -3.84 1.64 12.72
CA SER A 52 -2.83 1.33 11.71
C SER A 52 -3.39 0.51 10.54
N LEU A 53 -4.32 -0.42 10.81
CA LEU A 53 -5.01 -1.19 9.77
C LEU A 53 -5.95 -0.29 8.94
N ALA A 54 -6.65 0.65 9.57
CA ALA A 54 -7.49 1.63 8.88
C ALA A 54 -6.66 2.55 7.97
N ILE A 55 -5.51 3.03 8.43
CA ILE A 55 -4.58 3.81 7.62
C ILE A 55 -4.09 2.98 6.43
N ALA A 56 -3.74 1.71 6.65
CA ALA A 56 -3.34 0.80 5.57
C ALA A 56 -4.48 0.58 4.55
N ALA A 57 -5.71 0.38 5.01
CA ALA A 57 -6.89 0.23 4.17
C ALA A 57 -7.16 1.47 3.31
N VAL A 58 -7.13 2.67 3.91
CA VAL A 58 -7.31 3.94 3.19
C VAL A 58 -6.18 4.18 2.20
N SER A 59 -4.93 3.88 2.58
CA SER A 59 -3.78 3.97 1.69
C SER A 59 -3.92 3.05 0.49
N GLY A 60 -4.34 1.79 0.71
CA GLY A 60 -4.61 0.82 -0.33
C GLY A 60 -5.79 1.24 -1.22
N PHE A 61 -6.86 1.79 -0.64
CA PHE A 61 -8.00 2.31 -1.38
C PHE A 61 -7.59 3.42 -2.36
N LEU A 62 -6.87 4.43 -1.84
CA LEU A 62 -6.38 5.56 -2.65
C LEU A 62 -5.42 5.08 -3.74
N PHE A 63 -4.53 4.13 -3.42
CA PHE A 63 -3.67 3.50 -4.40
C PHE A 63 -4.47 2.80 -5.51
N GLY A 64 -5.47 1.98 -5.17
CA GLY A 64 -6.25 1.25 -6.17
C GLY A 64 -7.06 2.15 -7.10
N VAL A 65 -7.67 3.21 -6.56
CA VAL A 65 -8.35 4.23 -7.36
C VAL A 65 -7.35 4.91 -8.31
N THR A 66 -6.21 5.35 -7.78
CA THR A 66 -5.18 6.06 -8.56
C THR A 66 -4.54 5.17 -9.62
N TYR A 67 -4.25 3.92 -9.28
CA TYR A 67 -3.65 2.92 -10.16
C TYR A 67 -4.53 2.66 -11.38
N ARG A 68 -5.85 2.57 -11.20
CA ARG A 68 -6.79 2.41 -12.33
C ARG A 68 -6.71 3.57 -13.32
N TYR A 69 -6.59 4.81 -12.84
CA TYR A 69 -6.49 5.99 -13.72
C TYR A 69 -5.09 6.12 -14.34
N ALA A 70 -4.03 5.82 -13.58
CA ALA A 70 -2.66 5.90 -14.05
C ALA A 70 -2.34 4.84 -15.12
N VAL A 71 -2.93 3.64 -15.01
CA VAL A 71 -2.64 2.49 -15.88
C VAL A 71 -3.69 2.33 -17.00
N ARG A 72 -4.59 3.32 -17.16
CA ARG A 72 -5.77 3.27 -18.03
C ARG A 72 -5.50 2.83 -19.47
N ASP A 73 -4.36 3.21 -20.06
CA ASP A 73 -4.01 2.90 -21.46
C ASP A 73 -2.50 2.76 -21.69
N GLU A 74 -1.68 2.69 -20.62
CA GLU A 74 -0.24 2.76 -20.78
C GLU A 74 0.43 1.39 -20.94
N THR A 75 0.97 1.16 -22.13
CA THR A 75 1.89 0.07 -22.47
C THR A 75 3.25 0.20 -21.77
N ASN A 76 3.53 1.34 -21.13
CA ASN A 76 4.82 1.62 -20.51
C ASN A 76 4.92 0.96 -19.11
N PRO A 77 5.76 -0.07 -18.93
CA PRO A 77 5.91 -0.74 -17.64
C PRO A 77 6.47 0.20 -16.54
N HIS A 78 7.15 1.28 -16.93
CA HIS A 78 7.73 2.24 -16.00
C HIS A 78 6.67 3.03 -15.20
N LEU A 79 5.49 3.32 -15.78
CA LEU A 79 4.47 4.10 -15.09
C LEU A 79 3.79 3.29 -13.98
N LYS A 80 3.62 1.98 -14.20
CA LYS A 80 3.11 1.04 -13.19
C LYS A 80 4.01 0.99 -11.96
N THR A 81 5.30 0.74 -12.19
CA THR A 81 6.30 0.67 -11.12
C THR A 81 6.50 2.03 -10.45
N GLY A 82 6.45 3.13 -11.21
CA GLY A 82 6.53 4.49 -10.66
C GLY A 82 5.37 4.82 -9.73
N THR A 83 4.14 4.44 -10.09
CA THR A 83 2.95 4.65 -9.24
C THR A 83 3.06 3.86 -7.94
N LEU A 84 3.49 2.60 -8.01
CA LEU A 84 3.76 1.78 -6.82
C LEU A 84 4.83 2.41 -5.93
N LEU A 85 5.97 2.82 -6.53
CA LEU A 85 7.08 3.39 -5.78
C LEU A 85 6.67 4.70 -5.09
N ALA A 86 5.91 5.56 -5.76
CA ALA A 86 5.45 6.81 -5.17
C ALA A 86 4.62 6.57 -3.89
N PHE A 87 3.63 5.68 -3.96
CA PHE A 87 2.79 5.36 -2.79
C PHE A 87 3.55 4.63 -1.69
N ALA A 88 4.41 3.68 -2.05
CA ALA A 88 5.22 2.94 -1.09
C ALA A 88 6.22 3.84 -0.37
N LEU A 89 6.89 4.75 -1.11
CA LEU A 89 7.84 5.70 -0.53
C LEU A 89 7.13 6.73 0.35
N VAL A 90 6.05 7.36 -0.11
CA VAL A 90 5.32 8.36 0.71
C VAL A 90 4.86 7.74 2.03
N ARG A 91 4.33 6.51 2.00
CA ARG A 91 3.97 5.77 3.21
C ARG A 91 5.19 5.46 4.07
N GLY A 92 6.23 4.88 3.47
CA GLY A 92 7.41 4.42 4.21
C GLY A 92 8.19 5.56 4.84
N LEU A 93 8.38 6.67 4.11
CA LEU A 93 9.01 7.88 4.64
C LEU A 93 8.23 8.48 5.82
N GLY A 94 6.89 8.49 5.77
CA GLY A 94 6.10 8.95 6.92
C GLY A 94 6.30 8.08 8.17
N GLN A 95 6.49 6.77 7.99
CA GLN A 95 6.84 5.88 9.11
C GLN A 95 8.28 6.06 9.59
N VAL A 96 9.22 6.33 8.68
CA VAL A 96 10.62 6.66 9.04
C VAL A 96 10.68 7.97 9.83
N GLU A 97 9.92 8.99 9.46
CA GLU A 97 9.82 10.23 10.21
C GLU A 97 9.31 9.98 11.63
N MET A 98 8.26 9.15 11.79
CA MET A 98 7.77 8.77 13.11
C MET A 98 8.85 8.02 13.92
N LEU A 99 9.61 7.14 13.27
CA LEU A 99 10.71 6.41 13.90
C LEU A 99 11.80 7.38 14.41
N LEU A 100 12.22 8.34 13.57
CA LEU A 100 13.24 9.34 13.93
C LEU A 100 12.78 10.23 15.09
N ASN A 101 11.51 10.62 15.12
CA ASN A 101 10.95 11.43 16.21
C ASN A 101 10.80 10.64 17.53
N SER A 102 10.66 9.32 17.46
CA SER A 102 10.49 8.44 18.62
C SER A 102 11.80 7.94 19.24
N GLN A 103 12.95 8.30 18.67
CA GLN A 103 14.24 7.74 19.09
C GLN A 103 14.82 8.42 20.33
N ASP A 104 15.15 7.60 21.33
CA ASP A 104 16.18 7.90 22.31
C ASP A 104 17.54 8.01 21.62
N LEU A 105 18.35 8.99 22.05
CA LEU A 105 19.64 9.41 21.45
C LEU A 105 20.75 8.34 21.44
N THR A 106 20.44 7.07 21.74
CA THR A 106 21.39 5.98 22.02
C THR A 106 21.57 4.99 20.88
N GLN A 107 20.77 5.06 19.81
CA GLN A 107 20.87 4.14 18.68
C GLN A 107 21.97 4.54 17.69
N SER A 108 22.74 3.57 17.20
CA SER A 108 23.76 3.79 16.17
C SER A 108 23.10 4.11 14.82
N LEU A 109 23.69 5.02 14.03
CA LEU A 109 23.23 5.37 12.68
C LEU A 109 22.93 4.13 11.80
N THR A 110 23.73 3.08 11.94
CA THR A 110 23.55 1.83 11.18
C THR A 110 22.22 1.13 11.52
N GLN A 111 21.79 1.18 12.78
CA GLN A 111 20.52 0.59 13.21
C GLN A 111 19.33 1.40 12.72
N ILE A 112 19.44 2.73 12.76
CA ILE A 112 18.42 3.66 12.25
C ILE A 112 18.18 3.41 10.76
N VAL A 113 19.27 3.37 9.98
CA VAL A 113 19.19 3.11 8.53
C VAL A 113 18.64 1.71 8.25
N GLY A 114 19.03 0.70 9.04
CA GLY A 114 18.52 -0.67 8.91
C GLY A 114 17.00 -0.77 9.13
N MET A 115 16.49 -0.15 10.20
CA MET A 115 15.04 -0.11 10.47
C MET A 115 14.28 0.71 9.43
N ALA A 116 14.82 1.85 8.99
CA ALA A 116 14.21 2.64 7.92
C ALA A 116 14.11 1.85 6.61
N ALA A 117 15.17 1.13 6.23
CA ALA A 117 15.16 0.27 5.05
C ALA A 117 14.13 -0.86 5.16
N LEU A 118 13.98 -1.47 6.34
CA LEU A 118 12.98 -2.51 6.58
C LEU A 118 11.55 -1.97 6.41
N VAL A 119 11.25 -0.79 6.97
CA VAL A 119 9.94 -0.12 6.86
C VAL A 119 9.59 0.25 5.42
N LEU A 120 10.58 0.75 4.67
CA LEU A 120 10.42 1.05 3.25
C LEU A 120 10.16 -0.23 2.45
N GLY A 121 10.94 -1.28 2.70
CA GLY A 121 10.77 -2.59 2.07
C GLY A 121 9.40 -3.22 2.35
N GLU A 122 8.92 -3.14 3.59
CA GLU A 122 7.58 -3.59 3.98
C GLU A 122 6.50 -2.82 3.22
N SER A 123 6.61 -1.49 3.16
CA SER A 123 5.65 -0.66 2.44
C SER A 123 5.61 -1.01 0.95
N MET A 124 6.77 -1.21 0.32
CA MET A 124 6.86 -1.67 -1.07
C MET A 124 6.21 -3.05 -1.25
N PHE A 125 6.44 -3.98 -0.33
CA PHE A 125 5.86 -5.31 -0.39
C PHE A 125 4.33 -5.28 -0.37
N TRP A 126 3.72 -4.47 0.50
CA TRP A 126 2.26 -4.35 0.58
C TRP A 126 1.64 -3.80 -0.71
N PHE A 127 2.21 -2.74 -1.27
CA PHE A 127 1.71 -2.17 -2.53
C PHE A 127 1.99 -3.05 -3.74
N THR A 128 3.05 -3.88 -3.70
CA THR A 128 3.31 -4.90 -4.73
C THR A 128 2.21 -5.97 -4.75
N ILE A 129 1.78 -6.45 -3.58
CA ILE A 129 0.65 -7.39 -3.48
C ILE A 129 -0.63 -6.73 -4.03
N ALA A 130 -0.90 -5.48 -3.65
CA ALA A 130 -2.07 -4.76 -4.14
C ALA A 130 -2.04 -4.58 -5.67
N GLN A 131 -0.89 -4.20 -6.23
CA GLN A 131 -0.70 -4.11 -7.67
C GLN A 131 -0.96 -5.46 -8.35
N ALA A 132 -0.38 -6.55 -7.85
CA ALA A 132 -0.58 -7.88 -8.40
C ALA A 132 -2.06 -8.31 -8.37
N CYS A 133 -2.78 -8.02 -7.28
CA CYS A 133 -4.22 -8.28 -7.19
C CYS A 133 -5.03 -7.47 -8.22
N LEU A 134 -4.68 -6.19 -8.45
CA LEU A 134 -5.32 -5.35 -9.45
C LEU A 134 -5.04 -5.86 -10.87
N GLU A 135 -3.78 -6.18 -11.19
CA GLU A 135 -3.39 -6.75 -12.48
C GLU A 135 -4.09 -8.09 -12.76
N PHE A 136 -4.25 -8.93 -11.75
CA PHE A 136 -5.04 -10.16 -11.87
C PHE A 136 -6.52 -9.88 -12.16
N CYS A 137 -7.10 -8.87 -11.49
CA CYS A 137 -8.49 -8.47 -11.73
C CYS A 137 -8.70 -7.87 -13.13
N PHE A 138 -7.75 -7.06 -13.62
CA PHE A 138 -7.77 -6.56 -15.00
C PHE A 138 -7.62 -7.71 -16.01
N SER A 139 -6.73 -8.66 -15.76
CA SER A 139 -6.50 -9.82 -16.64
C SER A 139 -7.71 -10.77 -16.73
N LYS A 140 -8.65 -10.69 -15.78
CA LYS A 140 -9.88 -11.50 -15.73
C LYS A 140 -11.12 -10.75 -16.20
N ASP A 141 -10.97 -9.54 -16.75
CA ASP A 141 -12.06 -8.62 -17.10
C ASP A 141 -13.02 -8.33 -15.92
N LEU A 142 -12.57 -8.53 -14.68
CA LEU A 142 -13.37 -8.22 -13.48
C LEU A 142 -13.45 -6.71 -13.22
N LEU A 143 -12.61 -5.93 -13.88
CA LEU A 143 -12.56 -4.48 -13.90
C LEU A 143 -12.38 -4.03 -15.34
N GLN A 144 -13.27 -3.20 -15.88
CA GLN A 144 -13.05 -2.66 -17.21
C GLN A 144 -12.01 -1.53 -17.14
N PRO A 145 -11.00 -1.54 -18.04
CA PRO A 145 -10.17 -0.37 -18.26
C PRO A 145 -11.09 0.76 -18.74
N VAL A 146 -10.89 1.97 -18.21
CA VAL A 146 -11.77 3.10 -18.53
C VAL A 146 -11.63 3.40 -20.02
N ALA A 147 -12.67 3.12 -20.81
CA ALA A 147 -12.65 3.29 -22.26
C ALA A 147 -12.17 4.70 -22.64
N SER A 148 -11.15 4.81 -23.50
CA SER A 148 -10.82 6.09 -24.14
C SER A 148 -11.92 6.40 -25.14
N ASP A 149 -12.71 7.44 -24.85
CA ASP A 149 -13.47 8.07 -25.92
C ASP A 149 -12.43 8.75 -26.82
N ARG A 150 -12.24 8.17 -28.00
CA ARG A 150 -11.26 8.61 -29.00
C ARG A 150 -11.41 10.12 -29.22
N ARG A 151 -10.31 10.85 -29.08
CA ARG A 151 -10.13 12.13 -29.78
C ARG A 151 -8.85 12.07 -30.58
#